data_AF-A0A453E573-F1
#
_entry.id   AF-A0A453E573-F1
#
_cell.length_a   1.000
_cell.length_b   1.000
_cell.length_c   1.000
_cell.angle_alpha   90.00
_cell.angle_beta   90.00
_cell.angle_gamma   90.00
#
_symmetry.space_group_name_H-M   'P 1'
#
loop_
_entity.id
_entity.type
_entity.pdbx_description
1 polymer ?
#
loop_
_entity_poly.entity_id
_entity_poly.type
_entity_poly.pdbx_seq_one_letter_code
_entity_poly.pdbx_strand_id
1 'polypeptide(L)' 'MAVFNQFHSLSGANFARINNTFVTLLPKKDGAEGVGDFRPISLINSVAKLITKVLSMRLAEKM' A
#
# COMPACT_ATOMS: atom_id res chain seq x y z
N MET A 1 7.60 -2.76 -8.69
CA MET A 1 8.20 -1.50 -9.16
C MET A 1 7.27 -0.61 -10.00
N ALA A 2 6.22 -1.12 -10.66
CA ALA A 2 5.38 -0.31 -11.57
C ALA A 2 4.86 1.01 -10.99
N VAL A 3 4.30 0.99 -9.76
CA VAL A 3 3.78 2.20 -9.08
C VAL A 3 4.90 3.22 -8.78
N PHE A 4 6.07 2.75 -8.35
CA PHE A 4 7.23 3.62 -8.11
C PHE A 4 7.78 4.20 -9.42
N ASN A 5 7.79 3.43 -10.51
CA ASN A 5 8.20 3.90 -11.83
C ASN A 5 7.24 4.99 -12.35
N GLN A 6 5.93 4.77 -12.19
CA GLN A 6 4.91 5.78 -12.54
C GLN A 6 5.08 7.06 -11.72
N PHE A 7 5.22 6.93 -10.40
CA PHE A 7 5.48 8.07 -9.50
C PHE A 7 6.77 8.82 -9.88
N HIS A 8 7.86 8.11 -10.14
CA HIS A 8 9.14 8.70 -10.55
C HIS A 8 9.06 9.41 -11.91
N SER A 9 8.32 8.84 -12.87
CA SER A 9 8.09 9.45 -14.18
C SER A 9 7.16 10.67 -14.15
N LEU A 10 6.70 11.10 -12.97
CA LEU A 10 5.67 12.14 -12.78
C LEU A 10 4.41 11.89 -13.62
N SER A 11 4.16 10.63 -13.97
CA SER A 11 2.96 10.21 -14.67
C SER A 11 1.84 10.16 -13.65
N GLY A 12 1.13 11.28 -13.49
CA GLY A 12 -0.06 11.38 -12.66
C GLY A 12 -1.27 10.61 -13.21
N ALA A 13 -1.12 10.00 -14.39
CA ALA A 13 -2.11 9.10 -14.94
C ALA A 13 -2.33 7.93 -13.94
N ASN A 14 -3.60 7.66 -13.62
CA ASN A 14 -4.03 6.59 -12.71
C ASN A 14 -3.81 6.78 -11.20
N PHE A 15 -3.49 7.97 -10.67
CA PHE A 15 -3.51 8.17 -9.21
C PHE A 15 -4.89 7.94 -8.59
N ALA A 16 -5.97 8.17 -9.33
CA ALA A 16 -7.31 7.77 -8.89
C ALA A 16 -7.43 6.25 -8.63
N ARG A 17 -6.70 5.41 -9.38
CA ARG A 17 -6.67 3.95 -9.16
C ARG A 17 -5.92 3.57 -7.88
N ILE A 18 -5.02 4.43 -7.40
CA ILE A 18 -4.32 4.27 -6.11
C ILE A 18 -5.27 4.56 -4.95
N ASN A 19 -6.26 5.43 -5.17
CA ASN A 19 -7.32 5.74 -4.19
C ASN A 19 -8.44 4.69 -4.16
N ASN A 20 -8.39 3.65 -5.01
CA ASN A 20 -9.31 2.52 -4.87
C ASN A 20 -8.95 1.70 -3.63
N THR A 21 -9.97 1.42 -2.82
CA THR A 21 -9.84 0.64 -1.59
C THR A 21 -9.66 -0.84 -1.93
N PHE A 22 -8.41 -1.32 -1.92
CA PHE A 22 -8.14 -2.74 -1.82
C PHE A 22 -8.35 -3.20 -0.38
N VAL A 23 -9.23 -4.18 -0.17
CA VAL A 23 -9.43 -4.82 1.14
C VAL A 23 -8.82 -6.20 1.08
N THR A 24 -7.97 -6.52 2.06
CA THR A 24 -7.44 -7.87 2.25
C THR A 24 -7.96 -8.46 3.56
N LEU A 25 -8.06 -9.78 3.62
CA LEU A 25 -8.55 -10.51 4.80
C LEU A 25 -7.36 -11.15 5.51
N LEU A 26 -7.08 -10.69 6.73
CA LEU A 26 -6.03 -11.28 7.57
C LEU A 26 -6.65 -12.29 8.55
N PRO A 27 -6.20 -13.56 8.58
CA PRO A 27 -6.72 -14.55 9.53
C PRO A 27 -6.37 -14.15 10.98
N LYS A 28 -7.30 -14.39 11.90
CA LYS A 28 -7.13 -14.16 13.35
C LYS A 28 -6.48 -15.34 14.07
N LYS A 29 -6.64 -16.54 13.50
CA LYS A 29 -6.23 -17.83 14.06
C LYS A 29 -5.81 -18.77 12.93
N ASP A 30 -5.04 -19.79 13.26
CA ASP A 30 -4.76 -20.90 12.35
C ASP A 30 -6.05 -21.69 12.06
N GLY A 31 -6.19 -22.18 10.83
CA GLY A 31 -7.42 -22.87 10.40
C GLY A 31 -8.64 -21.93 10.34
N ALA A 32 -8.46 -20.68 9.91
CA ALA A 32 -9.58 -19.77 9.68
C ALA A 32 -10.49 -20.27 8.55
N GLU A 33 -11.73 -20.63 8.90
CA GLU A 33 -12.71 -21.21 7.95
C GLU A 33 -13.90 -20.27 7.72
N GLY A 34 -14.31 -19.53 8.75
CA GLY A 34 -15.46 -18.63 8.68
C GLY A 34 -15.07 -17.17 8.38
N VAL A 35 -15.99 -16.40 7.78
CA VAL A 35 -15.78 -14.96 7.52
C VAL A 35 -15.44 -14.18 8.80
N GLY A 36 -16.03 -14.56 9.93
CA GLY A 36 -15.74 -13.97 11.24
C GLY A 36 -14.32 -14.20 11.77
N ASP A 37 -13.60 -15.18 11.22
CA ASP A 37 -12.21 -15.49 11.59
C ASP A 37 -11.20 -14.57 10.90
N PHE A 38 -11.65 -13.67 10.01
CA PHE A 38 -10.78 -12.72 9.33
C PHE A 38 -10.97 -11.30 9.84
N ARG A 39 -9.91 -10.50 9.76
CA ARG A 39 -9.93 -9.05 9.94
C ARG A 39 -9.80 -8.40 8.56
N PRO A 40 -10.79 -7.61 8.10
CA PRO A 40 -10.61 -6.82 6.88
C PRO A 40 -9.61 -5.70 7.15
N ILE A 41 -8.58 -5.60 6.31
CA ILE A 41 -7.62 -4.50 6.32
C ILE A 41 -7.78 -3.73 5.02
N SER A 42 -8.07 -2.44 5.15
CA SER A 42 -8.03 -1.51 4.03
C SER A 42 -6.59 -1.11 3.72
N LEU A 43 -6.21 -1.26 2.46
CA LEU A 43 -4.93 -0.83 1.92
C LEU A 43 -5.01 0.56 1.28
N ILE A 44 -6.11 1.29 1.50
CA ILE A 44 -6.23 2.69 1.11
C ILE A 44 -5.10 3.46 1.82
N ASN A 45 -4.28 4.18 1.05
CA ASN A 45 -3.04 4.86 1.48
C ASN A 45 -1.78 3.99 1.66
N SER A 46 -1.82 2.67 1.43
CA SER A 46 -0.62 1.82 1.53
C SER A 46 0.49 2.31 0.58
N VAL A 47 0.13 2.64 -0.66
CA VAL A 47 1.05 3.19 -1.67
C VAL A 47 1.67 4.51 -1.23
N ALA A 48 0.86 5.45 -0.74
CA ALA A 48 1.35 6.74 -0.26
C ALA A 48 2.35 6.55 0.90
N LYS A 49 2.03 5.68 1.86
CA LYS A 49 2.94 5.35 2.98
C LYS A 49 4.27 4.77 2.49
N LEU A 50 4.23 3.86 1.52
CA LEU A 50 5.44 3.24 0.95
C LEU A 50 6.31 4.28 0.23
N ILE A 51 5.71 5.16 -0.57
CA ILE A 51 6.43 6.27 -1.23
C ILE A 51 7.09 7.16 -0.18
N THR A 52 6.34 7.61 0.83
CA THR A 52 6.88 8.46 1.90
C THR A 52 8.04 7.80 2.63
N LYS A 53 7.96 6.49 2.93
CA LYS A 53 9.03 5.76 3.60
C LYS A 53 10.29 5.67 2.75
N VAL A 54 10.16 5.40 1.46
CA VAL A 54 11.31 5.37 0.54
C VAL A 54 11.96 6.74 0.43
N LEU A 55 11.17 7.81 0.33
CA LEU A 55 11.70 9.17 0.28
C LEU A 55 12.41 9.57 1.57
N SER A 56 11.86 9.23 2.74
CA SER A 56 12.50 9.53 4.02
C SER A 56 13.82 8.77 4.22
N MET A 57 13.88 7.50 3.80
CA MET A 57 15.14 6.74 3.82
C MET A 57 16.21 7.37 2.92
N ARG A 58 15.85 7.75 1.68
CA ARG A 58 16.78 8.41 0.75
C ARG A 58 17.24 9.78 1.23
N LEU A 59 16.38 10.50 1.95
CA LEU A 59 16.73 11.79 2.54
C LEU A 59 17.70 11.59 3.72
N ALA A 60 17.42 10.61 4.59
CA ALA A 60 18.27 10.28 5.72
C ALA A 60 19.67 9.78 5.30
N GLU A 61 19.80 9.09 4.16
CA GLU A 61 21.11 8.71 3.60
C GLU A 61 21.93 9.90 3.07
N LYS A 62 21.28 11.03 2.78
CA LYS A 62 21.92 12.24 2.24
C LYS A 62 22.20 13.31 3.29
N MET A 63 21.76 13.10 4.53
CA MET A 63 22.01 13.96 5.69
C MET A 63 23.06 13.32 6.59
#